data_AF-A0A1I4CG79-F1
#
_entry.id   AF-A0A1I4CG79-F1
#
_cell.length_a   1.000
_cell.length_b   1.000
_cell.length_c   1.000
_cell.angle_alpha   90.00
_cell.angle_beta   90.00
_cell.angle_gamma   90.00
#
_symmetry.space_group_name_H-M   'P 1'
#
loop_
_entity.id
_entity.type
_entity.pdbx_description
1 polymer ?
#
loop_
_entity_poly.entity_id
_entity_poly.type
_entity_poly.pdbx_seq_one_letter_code
_entity_poly.pdbx_strand_id
1 'polypeptide(L)'
;MNSAEGELRDLLAHAGGRWKAAAYQREFKAAVARAELSDIMLHELRHSYASTMMRAGAPLTVVAQALGHSGTRMAEMHYAHLAPSYVADTIRRTALALALALAEA
;
A
#
# COMPACT_ATOMS: atom_id res chain seq x y z
N MET A 1 -12.97 26.93 -6.68
CA MET A 1 -12.89 25.46 -6.87
C MET A 1 -11.67 25.24 -7.75
N ASN A 2 -10.63 24.57 -7.27
CA ASN A 2 -9.36 24.49 -8.01
C ASN A 2 -9.49 23.53 -9.20
N SER A 3 -8.83 23.82 -10.33
CA SER A 3 -8.90 23.05 -11.58
C SER A 3 -8.60 21.57 -11.37
N ALA A 4 -7.65 21.25 -10.49
CA ALA A 4 -7.28 19.87 -10.14
C ALA A 4 -8.39 19.09 -9.41
N GLU A 5 -9.23 19.77 -8.63
CA GLU A 5 -10.37 19.13 -7.95
C GLU A 5 -11.52 18.84 -8.93
N GLY A 6 -11.62 19.62 -10.02
CA GLY A 6 -12.56 19.39 -11.11
C GLY A 6 -12.20 18.15 -11.93
N GLU A 7 -10.95 18.03 -12.35
CA GLU A 7 -10.46 16.85 -13.10
C GLU A 7 -10.60 15.55 -12.29
N LEU A 8 -10.31 15.59 -10.98
CA LEU A 8 -10.48 14.41 -10.13
C LEU A 8 -11.95 14.02 -9.98
N ARG A 9 -12.87 14.99 -9.93
CA ARG A 9 -14.31 14.72 -9.89
C ARG A 9 -14.78 14.03 -11.16
N ASP A 10 -14.28 14.45 -12.32
CA ASP A 10 -14.68 13.88 -13.60
C ASP A 10 -14.14 12.45 -13.77
N LEU A 11 -12.92 12.18 -13.29
CA LEU A 11 -12.37 10.81 -13.21
C LEU A 11 -13.19 9.88 -12.30
N LEU A 12 -13.79 10.45 -11.25
CA LEU A 12 -14.62 9.73 -10.28
C LEU A 12 -16.12 9.90 -10.56
N ALA A 13 -16.50 10.28 -11.79
CA ALA A 13 -17.88 10.35 -12.22
C ALA A 13 -18.27 9.08 -13.01
N HIS A 14 -19.52 8.64 -12.85
CA HIS A 14 -20.14 7.59 -13.66
C HIS A 14 -21.50 8.10 -14.13
N ALA A 15 -21.73 8.10 -15.45
CA ALA A 15 -22.95 8.60 -16.07
C ALA A 15 -23.33 10.04 -15.63
N GLY A 16 -22.34 10.94 -15.56
CA GLY A 16 -22.56 12.35 -15.23
C GLY A 16 -22.78 12.66 -13.74
N GLY A 17 -22.57 11.68 -12.84
CA GLY A 17 -22.71 11.87 -11.40
C GLY A 17 -21.76 11.00 -10.57
N ARG A 18 -21.88 11.05 -9.24
CA ARG A 18 -21.04 10.22 -8.35
C ARG A 18 -21.38 8.74 -8.53
N TRP A 19 -20.37 7.88 -8.45
CA TRP A 19 -20.60 6.43 -8.40
C TRP A 19 -21.49 6.07 -7.22
N LYS A 20 -22.55 5.29 -7.50
CA LYS A 20 -23.30 4.58 -6.46
C LYS A 20 -22.53 3.33 -6.05
N ALA A 21 -22.71 2.89 -4.80
CA ALA A 21 -22.01 1.71 -4.28
C ALA A 21 -22.16 0.46 -5.17
N ALA A 22 -23.40 0.14 -5.53
CA ALA A 22 -23.70 -0.99 -6.40
C ALA A 22 -23.11 -0.85 -7.81
N ALA A 23 -22.96 0.38 -8.33
CA ALA A 23 -22.41 0.61 -9.66
C ALA A 23 -20.92 0.25 -9.68
N TYR A 24 -20.11 0.75 -8.74
CA TYR A 24 -18.67 0.45 -8.74
C TYR A 24 -18.40 -1.03 -8.42
N GLN A 25 -19.22 -1.64 -7.56
CA GLN A 25 -19.07 -3.07 -7.25
C GLN A 25 -19.32 -3.94 -8.48
N ARG A 26 -20.34 -3.62 -9.27
CA ARG A 26 -20.64 -4.35 -10.51
C ARG A 26 -19.52 -4.21 -11.53
N GLU A 27 -19.06 -2.97 -11.79
CA GLU A 27 -17.99 -2.74 -12.76
C GLU A 27 -16.67 -3.40 -12.30
N PHE A 28 -16.36 -3.33 -10.99
CA PHE A 28 -15.19 -4.00 -10.44
C PHE A 28 -15.29 -5.52 -10.56
N LYS A 29 -16.45 -6.12 -10.26
CA LYS A 29 -16.65 -7.56 -10.43
C LYS A 29 -16.49 -7.99 -11.90
N ALA A 30 -16.98 -7.19 -12.84
CA ALA A 30 -16.76 -7.43 -14.27
C ALA A 30 -15.27 -7.33 -14.65
N ALA A 31 -14.54 -6.37 -14.09
CA ALA A 31 -13.09 -6.25 -14.30
C ALA A 31 -12.32 -7.45 -13.73
N VAL A 32 -12.66 -7.89 -12.51
CA VAL A 32 -12.08 -9.09 -11.86
C VAL A 32 -12.33 -10.34 -12.71
N ALA A 33 -13.56 -10.52 -13.20
CA ALA A 33 -13.91 -11.66 -14.07
C ALA A 33 -13.14 -11.63 -15.40
N ARG A 34 -12.99 -10.46 -16.02
CA ARG A 34 -12.18 -10.29 -17.25
C ARG A 34 -10.69 -10.54 -17.03
N ALA A 35 -10.20 -10.30 -15.82
CA ALA A 35 -8.82 -10.57 -15.43
C ALA A 35 -8.61 -12.03 -14.99
N GLU A 36 -9.65 -12.87 -15.01
CA GLU A 36 -9.60 -14.27 -14.58
C GLU A 36 -9.13 -14.44 -13.12
N LEU A 37 -9.44 -13.45 -12.27
CA LEU A 37 -9.14 -13.47 -10.83
C LEU A 37 -10.39 -13.89 -10.04
N SER A 38 -10.19 -14.60 -8.92
CA SER A 38 -11.27 -14.99 -8.00
C SER A 38 -11.18 -14.24 -6.68
N ASP A 39 -12.34 -13.98 -6.06
CA ASP A 39 -12.47 -13.54 -4.66
C ASP A 39 -11.78 -12.23 -4.26
N ILE A 40 -11.50 -11.35 -5.23
CA ILE A 40 -10.94 -10.01 -4.97
C ILE A 40 -12.07 -9.00 -4.80
N MET A 41 -12.01 -8.23 -3.71
CA MET A 41 -12.85 -7.06 -3.46
C MET A 41 -12.04 -5.77 -3.68
N LEU A 42 -12.72 -4.65 -3.92
CA LEU A 42 -12.05 -3.36 -4.14
C LEU A 42 -11.12 -2.96 -2.97
N HIS A 43 -11.43 -3.41 -1.75
CA HIS A 43 -10.59 -3.18 -0.56
C HIS A 43 -9.22 -3.84 -0.65
N GLU A 44 -9.08 -4.94 -1.40
CA GLU A 44 -7.79 -5.63 -1.59
C GLU A 44 -6.78 -4.77 -2.35
N LEU A 45 -7.25 -3.83 -3.19
CA LEU A 45 -6.36 -2.86 -3.83
C LEU A 45 -5.67 -1.98 -2.78
N ARG A 46 -6.40 -1.60 -1.72
CA ARG A 46 -5.86 -0.82 -0.61
C ARG A 46 -4.88 -1.65 0.22
N HIS A 47 -5.18 -2.93 0.45
CA HIS A 47 -4.23 -3.85 1.08
C HIS A 47 -2.94 -4.02 0.25
N SER A 48 -3.08 -4.18 -1.08
CA SER A 48 -1.96 -4.34 -2.00
C SER A 48 -1.06 -3.10 -2.02
N TYR A 49 -1.65 -1.91 -2.06
CA TYR A 49 -0.94 -0.64 -2.00
C TYR A 49 -0.14 -0.51 -0.69
N ALA A 50 -0.79 -0.72 0.46
CA ALA A 50 -0.15 -0.64 1.77
C ALA A 50 0.98 -1.67 1.94
N SER A 51 0.72 -2.91 1.51
CA SER A 51 1.69 -4.01 1.58
C SER A 51 2.92 -3.72 0.74
N THR A 52 2.73 -3.16 -0.46
CA THR A 52 3.83 -2.79 -1.36
C THR A 52 4.70 -1.70 -0.76
N MET A 53 4.10 -0.63 -0.23
CA MET A 53 4.84 0.44 0.45
C MET A 53 5.63 -0.09 1.66
N MET A 54 5.00 -0.93 2.47
CA MET A 54 5.64 -1.47 3.66
C MET A 54 6.82 -2.38 3.32
N ARG A 55 6.67 -3.27 2.34
CA ARG A 55 7.77 -4.13 1.84
C ARG A 55 8.92 -3.30 1.24
N ALA A 56 8.61 -2.16 0.63
CA ALA A 56 9.60 -1.21 0.14
C ALA A 56 10.32 -0.43 1.27
N GLY A 57 9.96 -0.65 2.53
CA GLY A 57 10.59 -0.02 3.69
C GLY A 57 10.02 1.37 4.02
N ALA A 58 8.84 1.72 3.49
CA ALA A 58 8.19 2.97 3.87
C ALA A 58 7.86 2.96 5.38
N PRO A 59 8.04 4.08 6.10
CA PRO A 59 7.67 4.17 7.50
C PRO A 59 6.18 3.91 7.71
N LEU A 60 5.83 3.19 8.79
CA LEU A 60 4.43 2.86 9.11
C LEU A 60 3.52 4.09 9.22
N THR A 61 4.05 5.20 9.75
CA THR A 61 3.33 6.48 9.84
C THR A 61 2.98 7.04 8.46
N VAL A 62 3.90 6.95 7.50
CA VAL A 62 3.68 7.38 6.11
C VAL A 62 2.63 6.49 5.44
N VAL A 63 2.71 5.17 5.63
CA VAL A 63 1.71 4.24 5.12
C VAL A 63 0.32 4.55 5.71
N ALA A 64 0.21 4.78 7.01
CA ALA A 64 -1.06 5.12 7.66
C ALA A 64 -1.65 6.45 7.13
N GLN A 65 -0.82 7.47 6.93
CA GLN A 65 -1.24 8.75 6.37
C GLN A 65 -1.67 8.64 4.90
N ALA A 66 -0.92 7.91 4.07
CA ALA A 66 -1.28 7.66 2.67
C ALA A 66 -2.61 6.91 2.52
N LEU A 67 -2.92 6.05 3.50
CA LEU A 67 -4.20 5.39 3.60
C LEU A 67 -5.31 6.34 4.13
N GLY A 68 -4.98 7.47 4.74
CA GLY A 68 -5.96 8.34 5.38
C GLY A 68 -6.52 7.76 6.68
N HIS A 69 -5.73 6.94 7.39
CA HIS A 69 -6.09 6.50 8.73
C HIS A 69 -5.93 7.65 9.73
N SER A 70 -6.81 7.71 10.74
CA SER A 70 -6.69 8.67 11.85
C SER A 70 -5.50 8.41 12.77
N GLY A 71 -4.90 7.22 12.69
CA GLY A 71 -3.72 6.83 13.45
C GLY A 71 -3.07 5.56 12.89
N THR A 72 -2.00 5.10 13.53
CA THR A 72 -1.20 3.97 13.03
C THR A 72 -1.74 2.59 13.39
N ARG A 73 -2.60 2.47 14.41
CA ARG A 73 -3.06 1.18 14.95
C ARG A 73 -3.55 0.21 13.87
N MET A 74 -4.40 0.68 12.94
CA MET A 74 -4.91 -0.17 11.85
C MET A 74 -3.81 -0.61 10.88
N ALA A 75 -2.87 0.28 10.56
CA ALA A 75 -1.75 -0.06 9.69
C ALA A 75 -0.77 -1.01 10.39
N GLU A 76 -0.57 -0.84 11.69
CA GLU A 76 0.30 -1.69 12.50
C GLU A 76 -0.19 -3.12 12.52
N MET A 77 -1.46 -3.32 12.87
CA MET A 77 -2.09 -4.65 12.95
C MET A 77 -2.05 -5.40 11.61
N HIS A 78 -2.11 -4.70 10.47
CA HIS A 78 -2.27 -5.35 9.16
C HIS A 78 -0.99 -5.39 8.34
N TYR A 79 -0.04 -4.47 8.53
CA TYR A 79 1.11 -4.34 7.64
C TYR A 79 2.45 -4.35 8.33
N ALA A 80 2.58 -4.05 9.64
CA ALA A 80 3.89 -3.90 10.28
C ALA A 80 4.81 -5.14 10.12
N HIS A 81 4.22 -6.34 10.06
CA HIS A 81 4.95 -7.60 9.84
C HIS A 81 5.61 -7.71 8.45
N LEU A 82 5.22 -6.88 7.49
CA LEU A 82 5.80 -6.82 6.14
C LEU A 82 7.03 -5.92 6.07
N ALA A 83 7.32 -5.16 7.14
CA ALA A 83 8.46 -4.27 7.17
C ALA A 83 9.77 -5.08 7.00
N PRO A 84 10.75 -4.56 6.26
CA PRO A 84 12.09 -5.13 6.25
C PRO A 84 12.62 -5.22 7.68
N SER A 85 13.19 -6.38 8.05
CA SER A 85 13.79 -6.54 9.37
C SER A 85 15.03 -5.65 9.48
N TYR A 86 14.90 -4.55 10.21
CA TYR A 86 16.02 -3.65 10.51
C TYR A 86 17.16 -4.40 11.21
N VAL A 87 16.84 -5.37 12.08
CA VAL A 87 17.82 -6.23 12.75
C VAL A 87 18.59 -7.06 11.73
N ALA A 88 17.89 -7.79 10.86
CA ALA A 88 18.54 -8.63 9.86
C ALA A 88 19.36 -7.80 8.87
N ASP A 89 18.87 -6.61 8.49
CA ASP A 89 19.60 -5.72 7.59
C ASP A 89 20.85 -5.14 8.25
N THR A 90 20.74 -4.72 9.51
CA THR A 90 21.88 -4.24 10.30
C THR A 90 22.94 -5.32 10.43
N ILE A 91 22.56 -6.55 10.80
CA ILE A 91 23.49 -7.69 10.89
C ILE A 91 24.19 -7.91 9.55
N ARG A 92 23.46 -7.95 8.43
CA ARG A 92 24.08 -8.13 7.09
C ARG A 92 25.10 -7.03 6.77
N ARG A 93 24.79 -5.77 7.11
CA ARG A 93 25.68 -4.63 6.86
C ARG A 93 26.92 -4.63 7.76
N THR A 94 26.76 -4.92 9.04
CA THR A 94 27.84 -4.81 10.02
C THR A 94 28.70 -6.06 10.12
N ALA A 95 28.15 -7.25 9.86
CA ALA A 95 28.91 -8.51 9.93
C ALA A 95 30.08 -8.53 8.93
N LEU A 96 29.89 -7.99 7.73
CA LEU A 96 30.96 -7.90 6.72
C LEU A 96 32.07 -6.93 7.15
N ALA A 97 31.70 -5.79 7.75
CA ALA A 97 32.64 -4.80 8.25
C ALA A 97 33.50 -5.35 9.40
N LEU A 98 32.89 -6.15 10.29
CA LEU A 98 33.61 -6.82 11.37
C LEU A 98 34.58 -7.89 10.85
N ALA A 99 34.18 -8.68 9.85
CA ALA A 99 35.04 -9.71 9.27
C ALA A 99 36.31 -9.14 8.61
N LEU A 100 36.18 -8.01 7.91
CA LEU A 100 37.33 -7.32 7.30
C LEU A 100 38.25 -6.69 8.36
N ALA A 101 37.68 -6.02 9.36
CA ALA A 101 38.46 -5.40 10.44
C ALA A 101 39.27 -6.42 11.26
N LEU A 102 38.79 -7.66 11.40
CA LEU A 102 39.52 -8.74 12.05
C LEU A 102 40.57 -9.42 11.14
N ALA A 103 40.44 -9.32 9.82
CA ALA A 103 41.40 -9.88 8.87
C ALA A 103 42.62 -8.95 8.64
N GLU A 104 42.50 -7.66 8.98
CA GLU A 104 43.56 -6.66 8.90
C GLU A 104 44.33 -6.49 10.24
N ALA A 105 43.96 -7.24 11.29
CA ALA A 105 44.60 -7.24 12.62
C ALA A 105 45.46 -8.49 12.83
#